data_AF-A0A9D9YMN9-F1
#
_entry.id   AF-A0A9D9YMN9-F1
#
_cell.length_a   1.000
_cell.length_b   1.000
_cell.length_c   1.000
_cell.angle_alpha   90.00
_cell.angle_beta   90.00
_cell.angle_gamma   90.00
#
_symmetry.space_group_name_H-M   'P 1'
#
loop_
_entity.id
_entity.type
_entity.pdbx_description
1 polymer ?
#
loop_
_entity_poly.entity_id
_entity_poly.type
_entity_poly.pdbx_seq_one_letter_code
_entity_poly.pdbx_strand_id
1 'polypeptide(L)'
;MIKNSFNNIANLGLLILLLYSCTKKENDSCISYIPAPVTKVDGPNSGMVNQEIPFTVDYFCINGCGKFWDIEEDLNENTASIKVIAKYEGCVCTQALVPGQILYNFKASQPGTYYLKFLQWDNNYLMDTILIQ
;
A
#
# COMPACT_ATOMS: atom_id res chain seq x y z
N MET A 1 -75.91 -36.05 -28.25
CA MET A 1 -74.91 -35.99 -29.34
C MET A 1 -74.30 -34.60 -29.29
N ILE A 2 -73.01 -34.33 -29.04
CA ILE A 2 -71.76 -35.02 -29.38
C ILE A 2 -70.62 -34.48 -28.47
N LYS A 3 -69.78 -35.43 -28.04
CA LYS A 3 -68.35 -35.37 -27.65
C LYS A 3 -67.84 -34.50 -26.47
N ASN A 4 -67.44 -35.25 -25.43
CA ASN A 4 -66.18 -35.12 -24.68
C ASN A 4 -65.03 -34.56 -25.52
N SER A 5 -64.09 -33.84 -24.89
CA SER A 5 -62.66 -34.20 -24.95
C SER A 5 -61.73 -33.16 -24.31
N PHE A 6 -61.01 -33.62 -23.29
CA PHE A 6 -59.60 -33.36 -22.99
C PHE A 6 -59.21 -32.13 -22.14
N ASN A 7 -58.75 -32.50 -20.94
CA ASN A 7 -57.84 -31.80 -20.03
C ASN A 7 -56.77 -30.96 -20.74
N ASN A 8 -56.53 -29.75 -20.23
CA ASN A 8 -55.22 -29.11 -20.33
C ASN A 8 -54.88 -28.37 -19.04
N ILE A 9 -53.66 -28.65 -18.60
CA ILE A 9 -53.06 -28.32 -17.33
C ILE A 9 -52.50 -26.90 -17.45
N ALA A 10 -52.87 -25.99 -16.55
CA ALA A 10 -52.15 -24.74 -16.39
C ALA A 10 -52.02 -24.44 -14.90
N ASN A 11 -50.97 -25.02 -14.32
CA ASN A 11 -50.55 -24.87 -12.94
C ASN A 11 -50.06 -23.42 -12.77
N LEU A 12 -50.87 -22.55 -12.16
CA LEU A 12 -50.53 -21.14 -11.92
C LEU A 12 -49.62 -21.02 -10.69
N GLY A 13 -48.36 -21.40 -10.86
CA GLY A 13 -47.31 -21.18 -9.87
C GLY A 13 -46.82 -19.74 -9.94
N LEU A 14 -47.41 -18.86 -9.13
CA LEU A 14 -46.92 -17.48 -8.95
C LEU A 14 -45.64 -17.51 -8.11
N LEU A 15 -44.51 -17.64 -8.79
CA LEU A 15 -43.18 -17.59 -8.18
C LEU A 15 -42.80 -16.13 -7.90
N ILE A 16 -43.06 -15.67 -6.66
CA ILE A 16 -42.64 -14.35 -6.19
C ILE A 16 -41.12 -14.39 -5.97
N LEU A 17 -40.37 -13.92 -6.96
CA LEU A 17 -38.95 -13.61 -6.82
C LEU A 17 -38.82 -12.35 -5.95
N LEU A 18 -38.62 -12.55 -4.65
CA LEU A 18 -38.14 -11.51 -3.75
C LEU A 18 -36.71 -11.16 -4.17
N LEU A 19 -36.57 -10.14 -5.02
CA LEU A 19 -35.29 -9.47 -5.27
C LEU A 19 -34.90 -8.76 -3.97
N TYR A 20 -34.18 -9.45 -3.09
CA TYR A 20 -33.41 -8.82 -2.03
C TYR A 20 -32.33 -7.97 -2.69
N SER A 21 -32.66 -6.71 -3.00
CA SER A 21 -31.65 -5.70 -3.28
C SER A 21 -30.92 -5.44 -1.97
N CYS A 22 -29.82 -6.17 -1.77
CA CYS A 22 -28.87 -5.90 -0.72
C CYS A 22 -28.16 -4.60 -1.09
N THR A 23 -28.69 -3.46 -0.63
CA THR A 23 -27.94 -2.21 -0.64
C THR A 23 -26.79 -2.37 0.35
N LYS A 24 -25.61 -2.75 -0.16
CA LYS A 24 -24.38 -2.56 0.60
C LYS A 24 -24.30 -1.07 0.90
N LYS A 25 -24.51 -0.69 2.16
CA LYS A 25 -24.08 0.61 2.63
C LYS A 25 -22.56 0.58 2.50
N GLU A 26 -22.04 1.19 1.44
CA GLU A 26 -20.63 1.57 1.41
C GLU A 26 -20.45 2.52 2.60
N ASN A 27 -19.86 2.00 3.67
CA ASN A 27 -19.22 2.88 4.62
C ASN A 27 -18.05 3.46 3.84
N ASP A 28 -18.15 4.74 3.46
CA ASP A 28 -17.06 5.52 2.88
C ASP A 28 -15.92 5.61 3.91
N SER A 29 -15.14 4.54 4.06
CA SER A 29 -13.92 4.60 4.82
C SER A 29 -12.94 5.43 3.99
N CYS A 30 -12.79 6.71 4.35
CA CYS A 30 -11.78 7.61 3.82
C CYS A 30 -10.39 7.18 4.30
N ILE A 31 -9.94 6.01 3.84
CA ILE A 31 -8.67 5.40 4.14
C ILE A 31 -7.92 5.16 2.84
N SER A 32 -6.67 5.61 2.77
CA SER A 32 -5.79 5.30 1.65
C SER A 32 -4.37 5.05 2.14
N TYR A 33 -3.62 4.31 1.33
CA TYR A 33 -2.21 4.02 1.53
C TYR A 33 -1.48 4.47 0.28
N ILE A 34 -0.58 5.44 0.43
CA ILE A 34 0.18 5.98 -0.69
C ILE A 34 1.65 6.11 -0.30
N PRO A 35 2.57 6.02 -1.28
CA PRO A 35 3.96 6.30 -1.02
C PRO A 35 4.17 7.72 -0.50
N ALA A 36 4.95 7.83 0.57
CA ALA A 36 5.40 9.07 1.16
C ALA A 36 6.79 9.40 0.57
N PRO A 37 6.97 10.57 -0.05
CA PRO A 37 8.21 10.95 -0.69
C PRO A 37 9.31 11.17 0.35
N VAL A 38 10.43 10.48 0.16
CA VAL A 38 11.63 10.61 0.98
C VAL A 38 12.40 11.87 0.58
N THR A 39 12.86 12.63 1.58
CA THR A 39 13.55 13.90 1.38
C THR A 39 14.99 13.89 1.89
N LYS A 40 15.30 13.03 2.85
CA LYS A 40 16.66 12.87 3.37
C LYS A 40 16.86 11.44 3.89
N VAL A 41 18.07 10.93 3.74
CA VAL A 41 18.51 9.68 4.34
C VAL A 41 19.88 9.93 4.94
N ASP A 42 20.07 9.50 6.17
CA ASP A 42 21.36 9.50 6.87
C ASP A 42 21.61 8.10 7.46
N GLY A 43 22.79 7.53 7.21
CA GLY A 43 23.17 6.25 7.79
C GLY A 43 24.64 5.88 7.55
N PRO A 44 25.07 4.71 8.02
CA PRO A 44 26.42 4.20 7.78
C PRO A 44 26.65 3.88 6.30
N ASN A 45 27.89 4.05 5.84
CA ASN A 45 28.32 3.66 4.49
C ASN A 45 28.90 2.22 4.44
N SER A 46 28.93 1.51 5.57
CA SER A 46 29.37 0.12 5.64
C SER A 46 28.64 -0.66 6.73
N GLY A 47 28.53 -1.97 6.53
CA GLY A 47 27.92 -2.90 7.48
C GLY A 47 28.49 -4.32 7.35
N MET A 48 28.08 -5.20 8.27
CA MET A 48 28.45 -6.60 8.22
C MET A 48 27.33 -7.45 7.63
N VAL A 49 27.69 -8.55 6.96
CA VAL A 49 26.74 -9.56 6.48
C VAL A 49 25.82 -10.02 7.62
N ASN A 50 24.52 -10.14 7.31
CA ASN A 50 23.45 -10.57 8.21
C ASN A 50 23.20 -9.68 9.44
N GLN A 51 23.73 -8.45 9.47
CA GLN A 51 23.40 -7.45 10.48
C GLN A 51 22.39 -6.43 9.95
N GLU A 52 21.53 -5.93 10.84
CA GLU A 52 20.66 -4.78 10.54
C GLU A 52 21.49 -3.50 10.62
N ILE A 53 21.52 -2.73 9.53
CA ILE A 53 22.18 -1.44 9.45
C ILE A 53 21.12 -0.33 9.44
N PRO A 54 21.08 0.53 10.48
CA PRO A 54 20.04 1.54 10.60
C PRO A 54 20.32 2.77 9.73
N PHE A 55 19.29 3.22 9.02
CA PHE A 55 19.24 4.50 8.30
C PHE A 55 18.09 5.34 8.84
N THR A 56 18.35 6.59 9.19
CA THR A 56 17.31 7.58 9.48
C THR A 56 16.77 8.12 8.16
N VAL A 57 15.45 8.03 7.97
CA VAL A 57 14.79 8.47 6.73
C VAL A 57 13.76 9.54 7.08
N ASP A 58 13.95 10.73 6.51
CA ASP A 58 12.97 11.82 6.56
C ASP A 58 12.06 11.76 5.33
N TYR A 59 10.77 12.00 5.55
CA TYR A 59 9.76 11.97 4.50
C TYR A 59 8.64 12.99 4.78
N PHE A 60 7.76 13.20 3.80
CA PHE A 60 6.55 14.00 3.98
C PHE A 60 5.28 13.17 3.79
N CYS A 61 4.30 13.37 4.67
CA CYS A 61 2.91 13.10 4.34
C CYS A 61 2.33 14.30 3.58
N ILE A 62 1.45 14.05 2.60
CA ILE A 62 0.94 15.07 1.68
C ILE A 62 -0.17 15.95 2.28
N ASN A 63 -0.73 15.56 3.42
CA ASN A 63 -1.76 16.29 4.15
C ASN A 63 -1.79 15.86 5.64
N GLY A 64 -2.58 16.54 6.47
CA GLY A 64 -2.65 16.32 7.92
C GLY A 64 -3.23 15.00 8.40
N CYS A 65 -3.83 14.18 7.54
CA CYS A 65 -4.33 12.86 7.90
C CYS A 65 -3.27 11.75 7.74
N GLY A 66 -2.13 12.06 7.13
CA GLY A 66 -1.09 11.08 6.83
C GLY A 66 -0.24 10.72 8.05
N LYS A 67 0.00 9.43 8.23
CA LYS A 67 0.94 8.88 9.22
C LYS A 67 1.75 7.76 8.59
N PHE A 68 2.94 7.50 9.14
CA PHE A 68 3.71 6.30 8.78
C PHE A 68 2.84 5.05 8.91
N TRP A 69 2.94 4.15 7.93
CA TRP A 69 2.28 2.86 7.94
C TRP A 69 3.29 1.72 7.84
N ASP A 70 4.11 1.73 6.78
CA ASP A 70 5.00 0.62 6.47
C ASP A 70 6.18 1.07 5.60
N ILE A 71 7.16 0.18 5.41
CA ILE A 71 8.24 0.30 4.43
C ILE A 71 8.14 -0.89 3.49
N GLU A 72 7.99 -0.62 2.20
CA GLU A 72 8.13 -1.64 1.17
C GLU A 72 9.56 -1.62 0.63
N GLU A 73 10.22 -2.78 0.65
CA GLU A 73 11.54 -3.00 0.07
C GLU A 73 11.45 -4.08 -1.01
N ASP A 74 12.00 -3.78 -2.19
CA ASP A 74 12.23 -4.75 -3.26
C ASP A 74 13.73 -4.82 -3.58
N LEU A 75 14.36 -5.93 -3.21
CA LEU A 75 15.78 -6.18 -3.45
C LEU A 75 15.97 -6.98 -4.74
N ASN A 76 16.56 -6.33 -5.74
CA ASN A 76 16.97 -6.95 -7.00
C ASN A 76 18.49 -6.90 -7.11
N GLU A 77 19.12 -8.07 -7.04
CA GLU A 77 20.58 -8.21 -6.93
C GLU A 77 21.12 -7.36 -5.76
N ASN A 78 21.90 -6.32 -6.07
CA ASN A 78 22.48 -5.41 -5.10
C ASN A 78 21.74 -4.06 -5.05
N THR A 79 20.57 -3.95 -5.64
CA THR A 79 19.77 -2.71 -5.65
C THR A 79 18.50 -2.92 -4.84
N ALA A 80 18.39 -2.23 -3.71
CA ALA A 80 17.17 -2.18 -2.91
C ALA A 80 16.34 -0.96 -3.35
N SER A 81 15.09 -1.18 -3.74
CA SER A 81 14.12 -0.11 -3.99
C SER A 81 13.21 0.03 -2.77
N ILE A 82 13.23 1.19 -2.13
CA ILE A 82 12.58 1.45 -0.85
C ILE A 82 11.47 2.48 -1.02
N LYS A 83 10.27 2.18 -0.51
CA LYS A 83 9.15 3.10 -0.41
C LYS A 83 8.68 3.20 1.03
N VAL A 84 8.63 4.42 1.55
CA VAL A 84 7.89 4.70 2.78
C VAL A 84 6.41 4.77 2.41
N ILE A 85 5.55 4.02 3.09
CA ILE A 85 4.11 4.04 2.87
C ILE A 85 3.45 4.82 4.00
N ALA A 86 2.61 5.78 3.64
CA ALA A 86 1.80 6.53 4.58
C ALA A 86 0.33 6.12 4.48
N LYS A 87 -0.29 5.90 5.64
CA LYS A 87 -1.75 5.73 5.78
C LYS A 87 -2.38 7.10 6.00
N TYR A 88 -3.43 7.39 5.26
CA TYR A 88 -4.28 8.55 5.43
C TYR A 88 -5.63 8.08 5.94
N GLU A 89 -6.07 8.60 7.07
CA GLU A 89 -7.35 8.22 7.66
C GLU A 89 -8.12 9.48 8.06
N GLY A 90 -9.24 9.72 7.36
CA GLY A 90 -10.10 10.88 7.56
C GLY A 90 -10.63 11.45 6.24
N CYS A 91 -11.88 11.88 6.24
CA CYS A 91 -12.49 12.51 5.05
C CYS A 91 -12.19 14.01 4.94
N VAL A 92 -11.73 14.64 6.02
CA VAL A 92 -11.41 16.07 6.09
C VAL A 92 -10.02 16.22 6.67
N CYS A 93 -9.08 16.69 5.84
CA CYS A 93 -7.66 16.78 6.16
C CYS A 93 -7.15 18.20 5.88
N THR A 94 -6.21 18.68 6.70
CA THR A 94 -5.50 19.93 6.42
C THR A 94 -4.60 19.77 5.20
N GLN A 95 -4.63 20.71 4.26
CA GLN A 95 -3.80 20.67 3.04
C GLN A 95 -2.40 21.21 3.31
N ALA A 96 -1.65 20.53 4.19
CA ALA A 96 -0.29 20.89 4.57
C ALA A 96 0.59 19.65 4.61
N LEU A 97 1.81 19.77 4.09
CA LEU A 97 2.81 18.71 4.22
C LEU A 97 3.16 18.51 5.70
N VAL A 98 3.17 17.25 6.14
CA VAL A 98 3.55 16.90 7.51
C VAL A 98 4.88 16.15 7.47
N PRO A 99 5.96 16.68 8.08
CA PRO A 99 7.23 15.97 8.15
C PRO A 99 7.09 14.73 9.03
N GLY A 100 7.75 13.65 8.63
CA GLY A 100 7.93 12.45 9.42
C GLY A 100 9.36 11.94 9.33
N GLN A 101 9.74 11.13 10.31
CA GLN A 101 11.04 10.48 10.38
C GLN A 101 10.86 9.04 10.86
N ILE A 102 11.53 8.09 10.20
CA ILE A 102 11.55 6.68 10.58
C ILE A 102 12.98 6.11 10.57
N LEU A 103 13.11 4.90 11.11
CA LEU A 103 14.30 4.08 11.00
C LEU A 103 14.06 2.96 9.98
N TYR A 104 14.91 2.88 8.96
CA TYR A 104 14.97 1.78 8.01
C TYR A 104 16.18 0.91 8.31
N ASN A 105 15.97 -0.38 8.55
CA ASN A 105 17.04 -1.33 8.87
C ASN A 105 17.37 -2.17 7.63
N PHE A 106 18.41 -1.77 6.90
CA PHE A 106 18.88 -2.55 5.76
C PHE A 106 19.60 -3.82 6.22
N LYS A 107 19.41 -4.94 5.52
CA LYS A 107 20.12 -6.18 5.80
C LYS A 107 20.40 -6.95 4.51
N ALA A 108 21.66 -7.37 4.34
CA ALA A 108 22.10 -8.20 3.24
C ALA A 108 22.73 -9.50 3.74
N SER A 109 22.51 -10.59 2.99
CA SER A 109 23.05 -11.92 3.32
C SER A 109 24.37 -12.25 2.59
N GLN A 110 24.80 -11.38 1.68
CA GLN A 110 26.02 -11.53 0.89
C GLN A 110 26.85 -10.25 0.98
N PRO A 111 28.20 -10.37 0.95
CA PRO A 111 29.06 -9.20 0.88
C PRO A 111 28.95 -8.54 -0.50
N GLY A 112 29.18 -7.22 -0.54
CA GLY A 112 29.16 -6.44 -1.77
C GLY A 112 28.71 -5.00 -1.56
N THR A 113 28.80 -4.21 -2.62
CA THR A 113 28.26 -2.85 -2.64
C THR A 113 26.78 -2.90 -3.00
N TYR A 114 25.93 -2.33 -2.16
CA TYR A 114 24.49 -2.22 -2.37
C TYR A 114 24.10 -0.76 -2.63
N TYR A 115 23.11 -0.59 -3.52
CA TYR A 115 22.52 0.69 -3.88
C TYR A 115 21.11 0.78 -3.30
N LEU A 116 20.88 1.77 -2.44
CA LEU A 116 19.60 2.00 -1.79
C LEU A 116 18.85 3.11 -2.53
N LYS A 117 17.70 2.79 -3.13
CA LYS A 117 16.88 3.71 -3.93
C LYS A 117 15.61 4.09 -3.18
N PHE A 118 15.60 5.24 -2.54
CA PHE A 118 14.44 5.72 -1.81
C PHE A 118 13.54 6.55 -2.73
N LEU A 119 12.26 6.18 -2.82
CA LEU A 119 11.30 6.87 -3.67
C LEU A 119 11.05 8.31 -3.20
N GLN A 120 11.19 9.26 -4.12
CA GLN A 120 10.85 10.66 -3.94
C GLN A 120 9.59 11.03 -4.74
N TRP A 121 9.31 12.33 -4.82
CA TRP A 121 8.28 12.88 -5.70
C TRP A 121 8.53 12.50 -7.17
N ASP A 122 7.45 12.46 -7.94
CA ASP A 122 7.46 12.30 -9.41
C ASP A 122 8.22 11.05 -9.90
N ASN A 123 8.25 9.98 -9.09
CA ASN A 123 9.00 8.75 -9.36
C ASN A 123 10.52 8.96 -9.52
N ASN A 124 11.07 10.03 -8.94
CA ASN A 124 12.51 10.19 -8.75
C ASN A 124 13.00 9.39 -7.55
N TYR A 125 14.32 9.23 -7.43
CA TYR A 125 14.94 8.44 -6.36
C TYR A 125 16.10 9.19 -5.71
N LEU A 126 16.11 9.19 -4.38
CA LEU A 126 17.28 9.52 -3.58
C LEU A 126 18.12 8.25 -3.46
N MET A 127 19.39 8.33 -3.84
CA MET A 127 20.30 7.19 -3.88
C MET A 127 21.29 7.27 -2.72
N ASP A 128 21.45 6.17 -2.01
CA ASP A 128 22.55 5.96 -1.04
C ASP A 128 23.30 4.66 -1.38
N THR A 129 24.50 4.48 -0.83
CA THR A 129 25.37 3.32 -1.09
C THR A 129 25.95 2.79 0.21
N ILE A 130 25.89 1.47 0.38
CA ILE A 130 26.46 0.78 1.54
C ILE A 130 27.31 -0.41 1.11
N LEU A 131 28.49 -0.53 1.71
CA LEU A 131 29.38 -1.67 1.54
C LEU A 131 29.14 -2.73 2.63
N ILE A 132 28.80 -3.95 2.23
CA ILE A 132 28.58 -5.09 3.13
C ILE A 132 29.80 -6.01 3.11
N GLN A 133 30.31 -6.37 4.29
CA GLN A 133 31.53 -7.15 4.51
C GLN A 133 31.30 -8.40 5.37
#